data_AF-A0A450W4F0-F1
#
_entry.id   AF-A0A450W4F0-F1
#
_cell.length_a   1.000
_cell.length_b   1.000
_cell.length_c   1.000
_cell.angle_alpha   90.00
_cell.angle_beta   90.00
_cell.angle_gamma   90.00
#
_symmetry.space_group_name_H-M   'P 1'
#
loop_
_entity.id
_entity.type
_entity.pdbx_description
1 polymer ?
#
loop_
_entity_poly.entity_id
_entity_poly.type
_entity_poly.pdbx_seq_one_letter_code
_entity_poly.pdbx_strand_id
1 'polypeptide(L)' 'MDTHSIERKFNALPGDSKREVLDFIDFLMTERDRETTSDKFDFTWEGGLSDLKDKYNSVDLQHRSMEWRSMEWR' A
#
# COMPACT_ATOMS: atom_id res chain seq x y z
N MET A 1 -26.77 18.33 5.50
CA MET A 1 -25.69 18.88 6.34
C MET A 1 -25.64 20.38 6.10
N ASP A 2 -25.71 21.18 7.16
CA ASP A 2 -25.69 22.64 7.05
C ASP A 2 -24.27 23.16 6.86
N THR A 3 -23.96 23.63 5.65
CA THR A 3 -22.65 24.21 5.29
C THR A 3 -22.24 25.33 6.26
N HIS A 4 -23.22 26.12 6.72
CA HIS A 4 -23.05 27.20 7.68
C HIS A 4 -22.50 26.78 9.06
N SER A 5 -22.67 25.51 9.45
CA SER A 5 -22.13 24.99 10.72
C SER A 5 -20.62 24.71 10.60
N ILE A 6 -20.17 24.27 9.43
CA ILE A 6 -18.76 23.99 9.15
C ILE A 6 -17.97 25.29 9.09
N GLU A 7 -18.48 26.31 8.41
CA GLU A 7 -17.82 27.61 8.30
C GLU A 7 -17.61 28.30 9.65
N ARG A 8 -18.58 28.19 10.58
CA ARG A 8 -18.43 28.74 11.94
C ARG A 8 -17.35 28.02 12.73
N LYS A 9 -17.29 26.69 12.64
CA LYS A 9 -16.24 25.89 13.30
C LYS A 9 -14.87 26.15 12.67
N PHE A 10 -14.80 26.29 11.36
CA PHE A 10 -13.58 26.62 10.64
C PHE A 10 -13.03 28.00 11.01
N ASN A 11 -13.89 29.02 11.11
CA ASN A 11 -13.47 30.35 11.52
C ASN A 11 -13.10 30.47 13.00
N ALA A 12 -13.65 29.62 13.87
CA ALA A 12 -13.32 29.56 15.28
C ALA A 12 -11.99 28.85 15.58
N LEU A 13 -11.38 28.17 14.60
CA LEU A 13 -10.14 27.44 14.78
C LEU A 13 -8.90 28.37 14.75
N PRO A 14 -7.87 28.06 15.55
CA PRO A 14 -6.56 28.69 15.45
C PRO A 14 -5.96 28.49 14.05
N GLY A 15 -5.09 29.40 13.60
CA GLY A 15 -4.51 29.38 12.26
C GLY A 15 -3.82 28.05 11.89
N ASP A 16 -3.16 27.41 12.87
CA ASP A 16 -2.46 26.14 12.66
C ASP A 16 -3.43 24.99 12.34
N SER A 17 -4.57 24.93 13.04
CA SER A 17 -5.59 23.89 12.83
C SER A 17 -6.35 24.06 11.51
N LYS A 18 -6.42 25.28 10.96
CA LYS A 18 -7.03 25.50 9.63
C LYS A 18 -6.25 24.78 8.53
N ARG A 19 -4.92 24.70 8.68
CA ARG A 19 -4.05 24.01 7.73
C ARG A 19 -4.29 22.51 7.75
N GLU A 20 -4.37 21.93 8.95
CA GLU A 20 -4.68 20.50 9.12
C GLU A 20 -6.07 20.13 8.58
N VAL A 21 -7.06 21.03 8.72
CA VAL A 21 -8.40 20.82 8.14
C VAL A 21 -8.37 20.87 6.61
N LEU A 22 -7.58 21.77 6.01
CA LEU A 22 -7.41 21.81 4.55
C LEU A 22 -6.73 20.54 4.05
N ASP A 23 -5.65 20.11 4.69
CA ASP A 23 -4.95 18.86 4.37
C ASP A 23 -5.90 17.65 4.48
N PHE A 24 -6.80 17.65 5.47
CA PHE A 24 -7.80 16.59 5.64
C PHE A 24 -8.89 16.62 4.55
N ILE A 25 -9.29 17.80 4.08
CA ILE A 25 -10.23 17.92 2.95
C ILE A 25 -9.56 17.39 1.67
N ASP A 26 -8.31 17.78 1.40
CA ASP A 26 -7.54 17.29 0.26
C ASP A 26 -7.33 15.76 0.32
N PHE A 27 -7.07 15.24 1.52
CA PHE A 27 -7.00 13.80 1.78
C PHE A 27 -8.33 13.11 1.45
N LEU A 28 -9.47 13.60 1.95
CA LEU A 28 -10.78 13.00 1.68
C LEU A 28 -11.18 13.06 0.19
N MET A 29 -10.76 14.11 -0.53
CA MET A 29 -10.96 14.21 -1.97
C MET A 29 -10.11 13.18 -2.72
N THR A 30 -8.86 12.99 -2.31
CA THR A 30 -7.92 12.04 -2.93
C THR A 30 -8.25 10.58 -2.59
N GLU A 31 -8.65 10.29 -1.35
CA GLU A 31 -8.97 8.94 -0.86
C GLU A 31 -10.16 8.35 -1.62
N ARG A 32 -11.19 9.15 -1.91
CA ARG A 32 -12.37 8.68 -2.65
C ARG A 32 -12.09 8.29 -4.09
N ASP A 33 -11.11 8.92 -4.74
CA ASP A 33 -10.65 8.52 -6.08
C ASP A 33 -9.82 7.23 -6.05
N ARG A 34 -9.22 6.90 -4.90
CA ARG A 34 -8.47 5.64 -4.71
C ARG A 34 -9.38 4.46 -4.42
N GLU A 35 -10.46 4.63 -3.65
CA GLU A 35 -11.42 3.55 -3.39
C GLU A 35 -12.19 3.12 -4.66
N THR A 36 -12.44 4.04 -5.59
CA THR A 36 -13.09 3.72 -6.88
C THR A 36 -12.12 3.08 -7.88
N THR A 37 -10.82 3.34 -7.70
CA THR A 37 -9.72 2.69 -8.42
C THR A 37 -9.11 1.60 -7.54
N SER A 38 -9.94 0.81 -6.87
CA SER A 38 -9.50 -0.52 -6.43
C SER A 38 -9.34 -1.35 -7.70
N ASP A 39 -8.18 -1.22 -8.36
CA ASP A 39 -7.68 -2.22 -9.28
C ASP A 39 -7.92 -3.56 -8.60
N LYS A 40 -8.78 -4.40 -9.21
CA LYS A 40 -9.05 -5.73 -8.71
C LYS A 40 -7.69 -6.38 -8.48
N PHE A 41 -7.48 -6.99 -7.32
CA PHE A 41 -6.21 -7.61 -6.99
C PHE A 41 -5.83 -8.61 -8.09
N ASP A 42 -4.95 -8.19 -8.99
CA ASP A 42 -4.64 -8.93 -10.20
C ASP A 42 -3.52 -9.90 -9.85
N PHE A 43 -3.87 -11.19 -9.77
CA PHE A 43 -2.93 -12.32 -9.61
C PHE A 43 -2.07 -12.54 -10.87
N THR A 44 -1.66 -11.47 -11.55
CA THR A 44 -0.80 -11.52 -12.75
C THR A 44 0.57 -12.13 -12.48
N TRP A 45 0.98 -12.18 -11.22
CA TRP A 45 2.20 -12.85 -10.78
C TRP A 45 2.02 -14.37 -10.59
N GLU A 46 0.78 -14.85 -10.48
CA GLU A 46 0.49 -16.28 -10.32
C GLU A 46 0.98 -17.05 -11.56
N GLY A 47 1.78 -18.09 -11.34
CA GLY A 47 2.32 -18.90 -12.42
C GLY A 47 3.53 -18.31 -13.14
N GLY A 48 4.03 -17.13 -12.77
CA GLY A 48 5.24 -16.54 -13.38
C GLY A 48 6.52 -17.36 -13.20
N LEU A 49 6.53 -18.33 -12.28
CA LEU A 49 7.63 -19.27 -12.03
C LEU A 49 7.34 -20.70 -12.54
N SER A 50 6.27 -20.90 -13.30
CA SER A 50 5.88 -22.22 -13.80
C SER A 50 6.98 -22.86 -14.65
N ASP A 51 7.70 -22.07 -15.45
CA ASP A 51 8.80 -22.55 -16.30
C ASP A 51 10.02 -23.05 -15.52
N LEU A 52 10.14 -22.66 -14.24
CA LEU A 52 11.22 -23.10 -13.35
C LEU A 52 10.86 -24.40 -12.61
N LYS A 53 9.59 -24.78 -12.59
CA LYS A 53 9.10 -25.99 -11.92
C LYS A 53 9.75 -27.26 -12.48
N ASP A 54 10.02 -27.30 -13.78
CA ASP A 54 10.69 -28.43 -14.44
C ASP A 54 12.21 -28.43 -14.24
N LYS A 55 12.79 -27.28 -13.89
CA LYS A 55 14.25 -27.11 -13.73
C LYS A 55 14.73 -27.25 -12.30
N TYR A 56 13.87 -26.97 -11.32
CA TYR A 56 14.22 -26.95 -9.92
C TYR A 56 13.21 -27.73 -9.09
N ASN A 57 13.70 -28.74 -8.37
CA ASN A 57 12.92 -29.43 -7.36
C ASN A 57 12.95 -28.63 -6.05
N SER A 58 11.85 -28.66 -5.29
CA SER A 58 11.74 -28.04 -3.96
C SER A 58 12.88 -28.45 -3.03
N VAL A 59 13.31 -29.72 -3.12
CA VAL A 59 14.42 -30.27 -2.32
C VAL A 59 15.77 -29.67 -2.73
N ASP A 60 16.03 -29.51 -4.03
CA ASP A 60 17.28 -28.92 -4.52
C ASP A 60 17.40 -27.45 -4.11
N LEU A 61 16.29 -26.70 -4.18
CA LEU A 61 16.22 -25.33 -3.70
C LEU A 61 16.46 -25.24 -2.19
N GLN A 62 15.97 -26.21 -1.42
CA GLN A 62 16.19 -26.27 0.02
C GLN A 62 17.68 -26.43 0.34
N HIS A 63 18.39 -27.32 -0.35
CA HIS A 63 19.84 -27.51 -0.19
C HIS A 63 20.61 -26.23 -0.55
N ARG A 64 20.31 -25.62 -1.70
CA ARG A 64 20.93 -24.34 -2.12
C ARG A 64 20.69 -23.22 -1.11
N SER A 65 19.48 -23.14 -0.55
CA SER A 65 19.15 -22.16 0.49
C SER A 65 19.95 -22.37 1.77
N MET A 66 20.21 -23.63 2.17
CA MET A 66 21.09 -23.93 3.31
C MET A 66 22.55 -23.52 3.02
N GLU A 67 23.04 -23.80 1.81
CA GLU A 67 24.38 -23.39 1.37
C GLU A 67 24.55 -21.87 1.43
N TRP A 68 23.59 -21.10 0.90
CA TRP A 68 23.64 -19.63 0.91
C TRP A 68 23.57 -19.04 2.31
N ARG A 69 22.68 -19.56 3.18
CA ARG A 69 22.62 -19.14 4.59
C ARG A 69 23.91 -19.46 5.34
N SER A 70 24.61 -20.52 4.97
CA SER A 70 25.89 -20.90 5.56
C SER A 70 27.07 -20.12 4.97
N MET A 71 26.95 -19.59 3.74
CA MET A 71 27.98 -18.78 3.08
C MET A 71 27.96 -17.31 3.50
N GLU A 72 26.85 -16.79 4.02
CA GLU A 72 26.71 -15.36 4.38
C GLU A 72 27.44 -14.96 5.69
N TRP A 73 28.12 -15.91 6.35
CA TRP A 73 28.89 -15.66 7.58
C TRP A 73 30.38 -16.03 7.49
N ARG A 74 30.98 -16.04 6.29
CA ARG A 74 32.42 -16.25 6.13
C ARG A 74 33.11 -15.22 5.25
#